data_AF-A0A419KRL0-F1
#
_entry.id   AF-A0A419KRL0-F1
#
_cell.length_a   1.000
_cell.length_b   1.000
_cell.length_c   1.000
_cell.angle_alpha   90.00
_cell.angle_beta   90.00
_cell.angle_gamma   90.00
#
_symmetry.space_group_name_H-M   'P 1'
#
loop_
_entity.id
_entity.type
_entity.pdbx_description
1 polymer ?
#
loop_
_entity_poly.entity_id
_entity_poly.type
_entity_poly.pdbx_seq_one_letter_code
_entity_poly.pdbx_strand_id
1 'polypeptide(L)'
;MGLTWHLNLRKVLKETEESLRSYLGLRGHLVGVKLEKTREISEDAFKPEMPMAFCQMIREASLKGDKFLYGLEHEKCPTAQLVLGLKDFKYLRADSKIVPSGTKKILISPLSDIDVMPDVALVILNPRQIMNLSMIFYAVEGKSLSSEFTGEHACAEFFAEPYVDGKPNISFLCSGAREVYSDYRDDEAIFGAPLGTFIRASEMMKKLDEMGGSLCGCRTSDIPAGITEEFEKIGFSKGTDYFFGKFNGRNVRVYLNRDAKGRINLITIHFPIKASSQEEAEELAKRLSVLLSSPYYVNVRGRWLDLTVRSSMDALGIDLFDSSSLKIAIERFVNKIGLYLNKVKI
;
A
#
# COMPACT_ATOMS: atom_id res chain seq x y z
N MET A 1 32.55 3.57 11.08
CA MET A 1 31.60 2.66 10.40
C MET A 1 30.14 2.84 10.83
N GLY A 2 29.84 3.38 12.02
CA GLY A 2 28.46 3.58 12.49
C GLY A 2 27.68 4.70 11.79
N LEU A 3 28.25 5.91 11.65
CA LEU A 3 27.52 7.08 11.12
C LEU A 3 27.00 6.89 9.69
N THR A 4 27.81 6.29 8.81
CA THR A 4 27.45 6.01 7.42
C THR A 4 26.38 4.92 7.29
N TRP A 5 26.35 3.95 8.20
CA TRP A 5 25.30 2.93 8.28
C TRP A 5 23.97 3.51 8.76
N HIS A 6 23.99 4.36 9.81
CA HIS A 6 22.79 5.03 10.31
C HIS A 6 22.18 5.98 9.28
N LEU A 7 23.01 6.79 8.60
CA LEU A 7 22.55 7.68 7.53
C LEU A 7 21.93 6.90 6.35
N ASN A 8 22.48 5.73 6.02
CA ASN A 8 21.95 4.90 4.94
C ASN A 8 20.64 4.22 5.35
N LEU A 9 20.55 3.70 6.58
CA LEU A 9 19.32 3.10 7.10
C LEU A 9 18.16 4.12 7.10
N ARG A 10 18.37 5.29 7.71
CA ARG A 10 17.32 6.31 7.80
C ARG A 10 16.83 6.77 6.43
N LYS A 11 17.74 6.88 5.45
CA LYS A 11 17.39 7.16 4.07
C LYS A 11 16.51 6.06 3.47
N VAL A 12 16.90 4.79 3.61
CA VAL A 12 16.12 3.64 3.12
C VAL A 12 14.73 3.57 3.76
N LEU A 13 14.64 3.78 5.07
CA LEU A 13 13.36 3.77 5.80
C LEU A 13 12.43 4.89 5.32
N LYS A 14 12.98 6.10 5.18
CA LYS A 14 12.23 7.26 4.68
C LYS A 14 11.73 7.05 3.25
N GLU A 15 12.59 6.61 2.34
CA GLU A 15 12.19 6.33 0.96
C GLU A 15 11.12 5.22 0.87
N THR A 16 11.26 4.18 1.71
CA THR A 16 10.30 3.08 1.78
C THR A 16 8.92 3.60 2.23
N GLU A 17 8.89 4.39 3.30
CA GLU A 17 7.64 4.98 3.80
C GLU A 17 7.00 5.91 2.76
N GLU A 18 7.76 6.85 2.18
CA GLU A 18 7.25 7.82 1.20
C GLU A 18 6.64 7.13 -0.02
N SER A 19 7.32 6.11 -0.55
CA SER A 19 6.87 5.31 -1.68
C SER A 19 5.55 4.59 -1.38
N LEU A 20 5.47 3.91 -0.24
CA LEU A 20 4.27 3.18 0.18
C LEU A 20 3.10 4.11 0.48
N ARG A 21 3.35 5.24 1.15
CA ARG A 21 2.31 6.24 1.45
C ARG A 21 1.73 6.84 0.19
N SER A 22 2.58 7.20 -0.76
CA SER A 22 2.15 7.72 -2.06
C SER A 22 1.29 6.70 -2.81
N TYR A 23 1.79 5.47 -2.98
CA TYR A 23 1.12 4.45 -3.79
C TYR A 23 -0.20 3.96 -3.19
N LEU A 24 -0.25 3.76 -1.87
CA LEU A 24 -1.45 3.27 -1.17
C LEU A 24 -2.37 4.42 -0.73
N GLY A 25 -1.99 5.69 -0.93
CA GLY A 25 -2.76 6.85 -0.47
C GLY A 25 -2.95 6.85 1.05
N LEU A 26 -1.88 6.53 1.80
CA LEU A 26 -1.94 6.44 3.26
C LEU A 26 -2.01 7.83 3.88
N ARG A 27 -2.90 7.99 4.87
CA ARG A 27 -2.99 9.24 5.66
C ARG A 27 -1.87 9.30 6.69
N GLY A 28 -1.68 8.22 7.45
CA GLY A 28 -0.68 8.11 8.50
C GLY A 28 0.68 7.59 8.03
N HIS A 29 1.64 7.67 8.94
CA HIS A 29 2.95 7.06 8.84
C HIS A 29 2.87 5.54 8.96
N LEU A 30 3.80 4.84 8.32
CA LEU A 30 4.17 3.49 8.74
C LEU A 30 4.84 3.60 10.12
N VAL A 31 4.69 2.58 10.95
CA VAL A 31 5.20 2.57 12.32
C VAL A 31 6.22 1.46 12.48
N GLY A 32 7.45 1.81 12.85
CA GLY A 32 8.49 0.86 13.23
C GLY A 32 8.35 0.49 14.70
N VAL A 33 8.45 -0.81 15.00
CA VAL A 33 8.46 -1.33 16.38
C VAL A 33 9.72 -2.16 16.62
N LYS A 34 10.42 -1.86 17.71
CA LYS A 34 11.63 -2.56 18.14
C LYS A 34 11.48 -3.06 19.57
N LEU A 35 11.79 -4.33 19.81
CA LEU A 35 11.87 -4.90 21.16
C LEU A 35 13.30 -4.86 21.69
N GLU A 36 13.43 -4.54 22.97
CA GLU A 36 14.69 -4.51 23.67
C GLU A 36 14.71 -5.50 24.83
N LYS A 37 15.69 -6.41 24.83
CA LYS A 37 15.91 -7.37 25.94
C LYS A 37 17.11 -7.04 26.84
N THR A 38 18.08 -6.27 26.33
CA THR A 38 19.41 -6.07 26.95
C THR A 38 19.77 -4.65 27.39
N ARG A 39 18.92 -3.62 27.14
CA ARG A 39 19.10 -2.18 27.50
C ARG A 39 20.12 -1.38 26.65
N GLU A 40 20.04 -1.42 25.31
CA GLU A 40 20.91 -0.68 24.39
C GLU A 40 20.24 0.38 23.49
N ILE A 41 18.93 0.64 23.60
CA ILE A 41 18.24 1.70 22.86
C ILE A 41 18.40 3.01 23.65
N SER A 42 19.30 3.85 23.16
CA SER A 42 19.43 5.26 23.53
C SER A 42 18.84 6.11 22.41
N GLU A 43 17.51 6.20 22.36
CA GLU A 43 16.80 7.18 21.54
C GLU A 43 16.17 8.25 22.44
N ASP A 44 16.13 9.50 21.96
CA ASP A 44 15.37 10.61 22.54
C ASP A 44 13.84 10.40 22.29
N ALA A 45 13.34 9.26 22.75
CA ALA A 45 11.93 8.87 22.64
C ALA A 45 11.19 9.20 23.94
N PHE A 46 9.95 9.68 23.79
CA PHE A 46 9.11 10.04 24.93
C PHE A 46 8.60 8.79 25.66
N LYS A 47 8.40 8.93 26.98
CA LYS A 47 7.73 7.91 27.80
C LYS A 47 6.32 8.42 28.12
N PRO A 48 5.28 7.61 27.94
CA PRO A 48 3.92 8.07 28.20
C PRO A 48 3.75 8.42 29.69
N GLU A 49 3.21 9.61 29.98
CA GLU A 49 2.99 10.10 31.35
C GLU A 49 2.02 9.20 32.14
N MET A 50 1.08 8.56 31.44
CA MET A 50 0.16 7.58 32.00
C MET A 50 0.20 6.30 31.18
N PRO A 51 -0.10 5.12 31.76
CA PRO A 51 -0.14 3.88 31.02
C PRO A 51 -1.02 3.95 29.78
N MET A 52 -0.47 3.54 28.64
CA MET A 52 -1.10 3.57 27.32
C MET A 52 -1.06 2.16 26.72
N ALA A 53 -2.08 1.78 25.96
CA ALA A 53 -2.08 0.47 25.32
C ALA A 53 -1.16 0.44 24.09
N PHE A 54 -0.53 -0.70 23.79
CA PHE A 54 0.31 -0.85 22.58
C PHE A 54 -0.35 -0.38 21.28
N CYS A 55 -1.59 -0.81 21.02
CA CYS A 55 -2.35 -0.40 19.85
C CYS A 55 -2.63 1.12 19.82
N GLN A 56 -2.74 1.76 20.98
CA GLN A 56 -2.94 3.20 21.08
C GLN A 56 -1.65 3.93 20.71
N MET A 57 -0.50 3.50 21.24
CA MET A 57 0.79 4.07 20.87
C MET A 57 1.10 3.91 19.37
N ILE A 58 0.72 2.78 18.75
CA ILE A 58 0.84 2.60 17.30
C ILE A 58 -0.03 3.61 16.54
N ARG A 59 -1.27 3.82 16.97
CA ARG A 59 -2.16 4.80 16.34
C ARG A 59 -1.61 6.21 16.44
N GLU A 60 -1.12 6.59 17.62
CA GLU A 60 -0.55 7.92 17.85
C GLU A 60 0.74 8.15 17.05
N ALA A 61 1.62 7.15 17.01
CA ALA A 61 2.79 7.18 16.13
C ALA A 61 2.40 7.31 14.64
N SER A 62 1.38 6.58 14.20
CA SER A 62 0.93 6.65 12.80
C SER A 62 0.30 7.99 12.44
N LEU A 63 -0.58 8.54 13.29
CA LEU A 63 -1.40 9.69 12.94
C LEU A 63 -0.80 11.04 13.35
N LYS A 64 -0.08 11.08 14.47
CA LYS A 64 0.50 12.31 15.04
C LYS A 64 2.03 12.38 14.89
N GLY A 65 2.68 11.25 14.61
CA GLY A 65 4.13 11.18 14.52
C GLY A 65 4.83 10.98 15.88
N ASP A 66 4.08 10.63 16.92
CA ASP A 66 4.61 10.45 18.27
C ASP A 66 5.60 9.28 18.35
N LYS A 67 6.61 9.40 19.23
CA LYS A 67 7.60 8.34 19.50
C LYS A 67 7.49 7.89 20.94
N PHE A 68 7.53 6.58 21.16
CA PHE A 68 7.39 5.98 22.48
C PHE A 68 8.55 5.03 22.78
N LEU A 69 9.13 5.14 23.97
CA LEU A 69 10.00 4.12 24.54
C LEU A 69 9.46 3.72 25.91
N TYR A 70 8.86 2.53 26.02
CA TYR A 70 8.09 2.16 27.21
C TYR A 70 8.37 0.73 27.68
N GLY A 71 8.07 0.48 28.95
CA GLY A 71 8.24 -0.81 29.63
C GLY A 71 6.92 -1.33 30.21
N LEU A 72 6.98 -2.43 30.97
CA LEU A 72 5.82 -3.11 31.56
C LEU A 72 4.90 -2.15 32.35
N GLU A 73 5.48 -1.23 33.10
CA GLU A 73 4.79 -0.26 33.94
C GLU A 73 3.94 0.76 33.16
N HIS A 74 4.19 0.89 31.86
CA HIS A 74 3.51 1.82 30.98
C HIS A 74 2.48 1.12 30.06
N GLU A 75 2.48 -0.22 29.99
CA GLU A 75 1.54 -0.96 29.14
C GLU A 75 0.19 -1.13 29.84
N LYS A 76 -0.84 -0.44 29.34
CA LYS A 76 -2.18 -0.48 29.93
C LYS A 76 -2.91 -1.81 29.67
N CYS A 77 -2.68 -2.46 28.53
CA CYS A 77 -3.44 -3.64 28.13
C CYS A 77 -2.79 -4.93 28.69
N PRO A 78 -3.47 -5.68 29.59
CA PRO A 78 -2.90 -6.90 30.17
C PRO A 78 -2.54 -7.97 29.12
N THR A 79 -3.35 -8.06 28.06
CA THR A 79 -3.07 -8.94 26.92
C THR A 79 -1.76 -8.55 26.23
N ALA A 80 -1.51 -7.25 26.01
CA ALA A 80 -0.28 -6.78 25.38
C ALA A 80 0.95 -7.02 26.27
N GLN A 81 0.83 -6.87 27.60
CA GLN A 81 1.91 -7.22 28.55
C GLN A 81 2.40 -8.66 28.35
N LEU A 82 1.45 -9.56 28.10
CA LEU A 82 1.69 -10.97 27.85
C LEU A 82 2.23 -11.22 26.43
N VAL A 83 1.50 -10.78 25.41
CA VAL A 83 1.84 -11.01 23.98
C VAL A 83 3.21 -10.42 23.60
N LEU A 84 3.58 -9.27 24.17
CA LEU A 84 4.83 -8.59 23.85
C LEU A 84 6.03 -9.10 24.68
N GLY A 85 5.82 -10.11 25.54
CA GLY A 85 6.88 -10.72 26.35
C GLY A 85 7.39 -9.81 27.47
N LEU A 86 6.62 -8.80 27.87
CA LEU A 86 6.92 -7.90 29.00
C LEU A 86 6.72 -8.58 30.36
N LYS A 87 5.86 -9.62 30.39
CA LYS A 87 5.53 -10.38 31.60
C LYS A 87 5.66 -11.88 31.32
N ASP A 88 6.26 -12.61 32.26
CA ASP A 88 6.41 -14.06 32.18
C ASP A 88 5.07 -14.80 32.32
N PHE A 89 4.99 -15.96 31.68
CA PHE A 89 3.89 -16.91 31.80
C PHE A 89 4.29 -18.02 32.74
N LYS A 90 3.47 -18.31 33.76
CA LYS A 90 3.55 -19.60 34.47
C LYS A 90 2.33 -20.50 34.26
N TYR A 91 1.16 -19.99 33.85
CA TYR A 91 -0.07 -20.79 33.89
C TYR A 91 -1.14 -20.53 32.81
N LEU A 92 -0.92 -19.66 31.82
CA LEU A 92 -1.90 -19.43 30.74
C LEU A 92 -1.46 -20.18 29.49
N ARG A 93 -2.29 -21.13 29.02
CA ARG A 93 -2.20 -21.63 27.64
C ARG A 93 -2.57 -20.47 26.74
N ALA A 94 -1.63 -20.06 25.92
CA ALA A 94 -1.92 -19.06 24.92
C ALA A 94 -2.28 -19.77 23.62
N ASP A 95 -3.55 -19.63 23.24
CA ASP A 95 -4.03 -20.05 21.93
C ASP A 95 -3.62 -19.06 20.82
N SER A 96 -2.81 -18.04 21.16
CA SER A 96 -2.28 -17.00 20.27
C SER A 96 -0.75 -16.91 20.32
N LYS A 97 -0.15 -16.37 19.26
CA LYS A 97 1.30 -16.15 19.20
C LYS A 97 1.75 -15.15 20.25
N ILE A 98 2.88 -15.43 20.89
CA ILE A 98 3.51 -14.57 21.89
C ILE A 98 4.99 -14.44 21.59
N VAL A 99 5.52 -13.23 21.80
CA VAL A 99 6.95 -12.96 21.83
C VAL A 99 7.59 -13.68 23.03
N PRO A 100 8.69 -14.45 22.85
CA PRO A 100 9.40 -15.06 23.96
C PRO A 100 9.76 -14.04 25.04
N SER A 101 9.59 -14.40 26.32
CA SER A 101 9.75 -13.46 27.42
C SER A 101 11.13 -12.82 27.51
N GLY A 102 11.21 -11.74 28.29
CA GLY A 102 12.43 -10.96 28.48
C GLY A 102 12.46 -9.63 27.71
N THR A 103 11.35 -9.21 27.12
CA THR A 103 11.20 -7.84 26.62
C THR A 103 11.21 -6.89 27.82
N LYS A 104 12.14 -5.94 27.84
CA LYS A 104 12.28 -4.93 28.90
C LYS A 104 11.73 -3.59 28.47
N LYS A 105 11.97 -3.20 27.22
CA LYS A 105 11.41 -2.00 26.61
C LYS A 105 10.97 -2.27 25.19
N ILE A 106 10.08 -1.39 24.72
CA ILE A 106 9.54 -1.38 23.38
C ILE A 106 9.67 0.04 22.86
N LEU A 107 10.30 0.19 21.71
CA LEU A 107 10.38 1.43 20.96
C LEU A 107 9.36 1.40 19.83
N ILE A 108 8.58 2.47 19.72
CA ILE A 108 7.59 2.72 18.67
C ILE A 108 7.88 4.11 18.09
N SER A 109 7.99 4.20 16.78
CA SER A 109 8.23 5.48 16.10
C SER A 109 7.66 5.40 14.68
N PRO A 110 7.31 6.54 14.05
CA PRO A 110 7.20 6.60 12.60
C PRO A 110 8.43 5.97 11.94
N LEU A 111 8.20 5.21 10.87
CA LEU A 111 9.24 4.42 10.21
C LEU A 111 10.35 5.30 9.65
N SER A 112 10.00 6.47 9.09
CA SER A 112 10.93 7.46 8.58
C SER A 112 11.79 8.15 9.66
N ASP A 113 11.39 8.06 10.92
CA ASP A 113 12.00 8.77 12.04
C ASP A 113 12.66 7.86 13.09
N ILE A 114 12.59 6.54 12.93
CA ILE A 114 13.28 5.58 13.80
C ILE A 114 14.75 5.47 13.40
N ASP A 115 15.67 5.53 14.38
CA ASP A 115 17.11 5.54 14.11
C ASP A 115 17.75 4.14 14.23
N VAL A 116 16.97 3.17 14.74
CA VAL A 116 17.31 1.74 14.79
C VAL A 116 16.52 0.92 13.77
N MET A 117 17.02 -0.26 13.40
CA MET A 117 16.31 -1.17 12.51
C MET A 117 15.13 -1.83 13.26
N PRO A 118 13.86 -1.53 12.92
CA PRO A 118 12.71 -2.13 13.57
C PRO A 118 12.65 -3.63 13.34
N ASP A 119 12.13 -4.37 14.31
CA ASP A 119 11.89 -5.81 14.17
C ASP A 119 10.66 -6.07 13.29
N VAL A 120 9.61 -5.28 13.50
CA VAL A 120 8.38 -5.31 12.71
C VAL A 120 8.01 -3.89 12.34
N ALA A 121 7.59 -3.69 11.09
CA ALA A 121 6.93 -2.47 10.66
C ALA A 121 5.42 -2.73 10.51
N LEU A 122 4.63 -1.72 10.83
CA LEU A 122 3.19 -1.76 10.89
C LEU A 122 2.59 -0.67 10.02
N VAL A 123 1.44 -0.94 9.42
CA VAL A 123 0.68 0.06 8.68
C VAL A 123 -0.81 -0.12 8.93
N ILE A 124 -1.50 0.99 9.19
CA ILE A 124 -2.95 1.05 9.32
C ILE A 124 -3.53 1.22 7.90
N LEU A 125 -4.43 0.32 7.52
CA LEU A 125 -4.98 0.22 6.16
C LEU A 125 -6.49 0.04 6.20
N ASN A 126 -7.15 0.47 5.13
CA ASN A 126 -8.52 0.08 4.83
C ASN A 126 -8.59 -1.09 3.82
N PRO A 127 -9.77 -1.70 3.59
CA PRO A 127 -9.91 -2.84 2.69
C PRO A 127 -9.38 -2.60 1.27
N ARG A 128 -9.53 -1.37 0.73
CA ARG A 128 -9.01 -1.02 -0.59
C ARG A 128 -7.48 -1.04 -0.60
N GLN A 129 -6.88 -0.51 0.45
CA GLN A 129 -5.43 -0.44 0.59
C GLN A 129 -4.82 -1.83 0.85
N ILE A 130 -5.50 -2.68 1.62
CA ILE A 130 -5.12 -4.10 1.80
C ILE A 130 -5.15 -4.83 0.46
N MET A 131 -6.19 -4.64 -0.36
CA MET A 131 -6.27 -5.22 -1.70
C MET A 131 -5.11 -4.74 -2.59
N ASN A 132 -4.80 -3.44 -2.59
CA ASN A 132 -3.68 -2.92 -3.37
C ASN A 132 -2.34 -3.51 -2.87
N LEU A 133 -2.15 -3.59 -1.55
CA LEU A 133 -0.96 -4.17 -0.94
C LEU A 133 -0.80 -5.66 -1.29
N SER A 134 -1.89 -6.44 -1.32
CA SER A 134 -1.83 -7.85 -1.69
C SER A 134 -1.43 -8.07 -3.14
N MET A 135 -1.88 -7.18 -4.05
CA MET A 135 -1.44 -7.17 -5.45
C MET A 135 0.07 -6.90 -5.57
N ILE A 136 0.59 -5.93 -4.80
CA ILE A 136 2.03 -5.65 -4.74
C ILE A 136 2.79 -6.87 -4.24
N PHE A 137 2.33 -7.47 -3.14
CA PHE A 137 2.98 -8.65 -2.56
C PHE A 137 3.00 -9.82 -3.55
N TYR A 138 1.90 -10.05 -4.26
CA TYR A 138 1.83 -11.06 -5.30
C TYR A 138 2.82 -10.79 -6.45
N ALA A 139 2.98 -9.52 -6.85
CA ALA A 139 3.95 -9.13 -7.87
C ALA A 139 5.40 -9.34 -7.42
N VAL A 140 5.70 -9.13 -6.13
CA VAL A 140 7.05 -9.30 -5.53
C VAL A 140 7.39 -10.76 -5.31
N GLU A 141 6.53 -11.49 -4.62
CA GLU A 141 6.84 -12.82 -4.08
C GLU A 141 6.31 -13.95 -4.99
N GLY A 142 5.44 -13.61 -5.95
CA GLY A 142 4.79 -14.57 -6.83
C GLY A 142 3.80 -15.50 -6.11
N LYS A 143 3.48 -15.21 -4.83
CA LYS A 143 2.60 -15.96 -3.94
C LYS A 143 1.49 -15.05 -3.42
N SER A 144 0.31 -15.63 -3.16
CA SER A 144 -0.78 -14.91 -2.51
C SER A 144 -0.39 -14.49 -1.10
N LEU A 145 -0.86 -13.32 -0.67
CA LEU A 145 -0.82 -12.95 0.73
C LEU A 145 -1.77 -13.85 1.52
N SER A 146 -1.27 -14.47 2.59
CA SER A 146 -2.05 -15.30 3.51
C SER A 146 -1.98 -14.66 4.90
N SER A 147 -3.07 -14.76 5.65
CA SER A 147 -3.18 -14.19 7.00
C SER A 147 -4.07 -15.07 7.87
N GLU A 148 -3.74 -15.13 9.15
CA GLU A 148 -4.46 -15.87 10.18
C GLU A 148 -4.84 -14.89 11.30
N PHE A 149 -6.07 -14.98 11.79
CA PHE A 149 -6.56 -14.10 12.86
C PHE A 149 -7.75 -14.75 13.58
N THR A 150 -7.92 -14.39 14.85
CA THR A 150 -9.07 -14.78 15.67
C THR A 150 -9.93 -13.58 16.04
N GLY A 151 -9.39 -12.36 15.95
CA GLY A 151 -10.07 -11.12 16.34
C GLY A 151 -9.99 -10.82 17.84
N GLU A 152 -9.42 -11.71 18.65
CA GLU A 152 -9.38 -11.55 20.11
C GLU A 152 -8.11 -10.82 20.57
N HIS A 153 -6.98 -11.12 19.93
CA HIS A 153 -5.66 -10.68 20.36
C HIS A 153 -4.93 -9.95 19.24
N ALA A 154 -5.38 -8.74 18.89
CA ALA A 154 -4.84 -7.99 17.75
C ALA A 154 -3.30 -7.85 17.77
N CYS A 155 -2.71 -7.54 18.92
CA CYS A 155 -1.26 -7.42 19.06
C CYS A 155 -0.51 -8.73 18.80
N ALA A 156 -1.16 -9.89 18.96
CA ALA A 156 -0.57 -11.17 18.58
C ALA A 156 -0.53 -11.30 17.05
N GLU A 157 -1.62 -10.92 16.39
CA GLU A 157 -1.81 -11.02 14.94
C GLU A 157 -0.93 -10.03 14.17
N PHE A 158 -1.02 -8.73 14.46
CA PHE A 158 -0.28 -7.73 13.67
C PHE A 158 1.17 -7.55 14.09
N PHE A 159 1.61 -8.06 15.25
CA PHE A 159 2.98 -7.86 15.73
C PHE A 159 3.68 -9.15 16.13
N ALA A 160 3.13 -9.94 17.07
CA ALA A 160 3.85 -11.12 17.57
C ALA A 160 4.05 -12.20 16.50
N GLU A 161 3.06 -12.44 15.63
CA GLU A 161 3.20 -13.34 14.49
C GLU A 161 4.27 -12.87 13.50
N PRO A 162 4.24 -11.62 12.99
CA PRO A 162 5.33 -11.10 12.18
C PRO A 162 6.70 -11.15 12.85
N TYR A 163 6.77 -10.91 14.15
CA TYR A 163 8.02 -10.96 14.92
C TYR A 163 8.57 -12.39 15.03
N VAL A 164 7.73 -13.36 15.40
CA VAL A 164 8.16 -14.73 15.68
C VAL A 164 8.34 -15.55 14.41
N ASP A 165 7.40 -15.45 13.47
CA ASP A 165 7.40 -16.30 12.27
C ASP A 165 8.14 -15.64 11.09
N GLY A 166 8.44 -14.35 11.18
CA GLY A 166 9.09 -13.59 10.10
C GLY A 166 8.21 -13.48 8.85
N LYS A 167 6.89 -13.60 9.00
CA LYS A 167 5.92 -13.58 7.90
C LYS A 167 4.94 -12.42 8.07
N PRO A 168 4.47 -11.81 6.99
CA PRO A 168 3.43 -10.79 7.07
C PRO A 168 2.12 -11.37 7.62
N ASN A 169 1.38 -10.55 8.37
CA ASN A 169 0.02 -10.88 8.77
C ASN A 169 -0.89 -9.64 8.84
N ILE A 170 -2.21 -9.86 8.70
CA ILE A 170 -3.25 -8.84 8.83
C ILE A 170 -4.05 -9.11 10.10
N SER A 171 -4.21 -8.09 10.93
CA SER A 171 -5.17 -8.08 12.03
C SER A 171 -6.35 -7.19 11.70
N PHE A 172 -7.57 -7.72 11.84
CA PHE A 172 -8.80 -6.94 11.81
C PHE A 172 -9.14 -6.29 13.15
N LEU A 173 -8.19 -6.31 14.10
CA LEU A 173 -8.24 -5.67 15.40
C LEU A 173 -9.25 -6.32 16.35
N CYS A 174 -8.99 -6.18 17.65
CA CYS A 174 -9.86 -6.68 18.71
C CYS A 174 -10.73 -5.57 19.27
N SER A 175 -11.77 -5.94 20.02
CA SER A 175 -12.66 -4.99 20.69
C SER A 175 -11.91 -4.00 21.59
N GLY A 176 -10.79 -4.43 22.20
CA GLY A 176 -9.94 -3.53 22.97
C GLY A 176 -9.35 -2.39 22.13
N ALA A 177 -8.86 -2.68 20.93
CA ALA A 177 -8.31 -1.67 20.03
C ALA A 177 -9.40 -0.75 19.46
N ARG A 178 -10.58 -1.30 19.14
CA ARG A 178 -11.72 -0.54 18.60
C ARG A 178 -12.40 0.33 19.64
N GLU A 179 -12.80 -0.23 20.78
CA GLU A 179 -13.72 0.44 21.72
C GLU A 179 -13.03 0.97 22.98
N VAL A 180 -11.94 0.34 23.42
CA VAL A 180 -11.40 0.58 24.78
C VAL A 180 -10.19 1.50 24.79
N TYR A 181 -9.27 1.34 23.84
CA TYR A 181 -7.95 1.95 23.93
C TYR A 181 -7.63 2.96 22.82
N SER A 182 -8.08 2.74 21.58
CA SER A 182 -7.48 3.44 20.43
C SER A 182 -8.48 3.94 19.39
N ASP A 183 -9.75 3.57 19.49
CA ASP A 183 -10.81 4.11 18.62
C ASP A 183 -10.50 3.91 17.13
N TYR A 184 -10.01 2.71 16.79
CA TYR A 184 -9.85 2.28 15.40
C TYR A 184 -11.22 2.14 14.72
N ARG A 185 -11.34 2.68 13.50
CA ARG A 185 -12.58 2.66 12.72
C ARG A 185 -12.91 1.27 12.19
N ASP A 186 -14.18 1.00 11.92
CA ASP A 186 -14.69 -0.27 11.37
C ASP A 186 -14.00 -0.70 10.07
N ASP A 187 -13.57 0.27 9.26
CA ASP A 187 -12.85 0.03 8.01
C ASP A 187 -11.33 0.03 8.18
N GLU A 188 -10.79 0.07 9.40
CA GLU A 188 -9.36 0.00 9.66
C GLU A 188 -8.93 -1.42 10.09
N ALA A 189 -7.76 -1.82 9.58
CA ALA A 189 -7.01 -3.02 9.93
C ALA A 189 -5.52 -2.66 10.03
N ILE A 190 -4.73 -3.50 10.70
CA ILE A 190 -3.27 -3.33 10.74
C ILE A 190 -2.63 -4.49 9.97
N PHE A 191 -1.76 -4.15 9.03
CA PHE A 191 -0.83 -5.08 8.42
C PHE A 191 0.52 -4.94 9.09
N GLY A 192 1.06 -6.05 9.59
CA GLY A 192 2.40 -6.13 10.15
C GLY A 192 3.28 -7.07 9.36
N ALA A 193 4.54 -6.69 9.18
CA ALA A 193 5.52 -7.54 8.51
C ALA A 193 6.95 -7.18 8.95
N PRO A 194 7.92 -8.08 8.76
CA PRO A 194 9.32 -7.72 8.85
C PRO A 194 9.67 -6.56 7.91
N LEU A 195 10.59 -5.69 8.32
CA LEU A 195 10.98 -4.50 7.54
C LEU A 195 11.34 -4.82 6.09
N GLY A 196 12.04 -5.93 5.85
CA GLY A 196 12.46 -6.34 4.51
C GLY A 196 11.29 -6.55 3.54
N THR A 197 10.10 -6.88 4.03
CA THR A 197 8.89 -6.99 3.19
C THR A 197 8.48 -5.64 2.63
N PHE A 198 8.50 -4.58 3.44
CA PHE A 198 8.14 -3.23 3.01
C PHE A 198 9.17 -2.66 2.05
N ILE A 199 10.46 -2.90 2.29
CA ILE A 199 11.54 -2.48 1.39
C ILE A 199 11.36 -3.11 -0.01
N ARG A 200 11.16 -4.44 -0.08
CA ARG A 200 10.92 -5.12 -1.37
C ARG A 200 9.65 -4.62 -2.06
N ALA A 201 8.59 -4.35 -1.30
CA ALA A 201 7.36 -3.78 -1.84
C ALA A 201 7.60 -2.39 -2.44
N SER A 202 8.33 -1.51 -1.75
CA SER A 202 8.70 -0.18 -2.26
C SER A 202 9.57 -0.24 -3.52
N GLU A 203 10.59 -1.11 -3.54
CA GLU A 203 11.43 -1.30 -4.72
C GLU A 203 10.61 -1.76 -5.94
N MET A 204 9.63 -2.65 -5.73
CA MET A 204 8.74 -3.08 -6.80
C MET A 204 7.83 -1.97 -7.29
N MET A 205 7.35 -1.08 -6.41
CA MET A 205 6.56 0.09 -6.83
C MET A 205 7.40 1.01 -7.71
N LYS A 206 8.64 1.32 -7.31
CA LYS A 206 9.57 2.12 -8.12
C LYS A 206 9.78 1.48 -9.50
N LYS A 207 10.01 0.16 -9.55
CA LYS A 207 10.12 -0.59 -10.82
C LYS A 207 8.83 -0.57 -11.63
N LEU A 208 7.66 -0.71 -10.99
CA LEU A 208 6.38 -0.66 -11.69
C LEU A 208 6.14 0.72 -12.28
N ASP A 209 6.51 1.81 -11.60
CA ASP A 209 6.43 3.17 -12.12
C ASP A 209 7.40 3.38 -13.29
N GLU A 210 8.65 2.91 -13.18
CA GLU A 210 9.65 2.95 -14.26
C GLU A 210 9.22 2.12 -15.49
N MET A 211 8.72 0.91 -15.27
CA MET A 211 8.14 0.04 -16.30
C MET A 211 6.76 0.54 -16.79
N GLY A 212 6.16 1.49 -16.08
CA GLY A 212 4.97 2.23 -16.50
C GLY A 212 5.29 3.27 -17.57
N GLY A 213 6.57 3.54 -17.84
CA GLY A 213 7.00 4.09 -19.11
C GLY A 213 6.56 3.16 -20.23
N SER A 214 5.75 3.68 -21.16
CA SER A 214 5.35 3.03 -22.41
C SER A 214 6.48 2.15 -22.95
N LEU A 215 6.15 0.90 -23.33
CA LEU A 215 7.08 0.03 -24.05
C LEU A 215 7.71 0.87 -25.18
N CYS A 216 9.05 0.99 -25.20
CA CYS A 216 9.79 1.33 -26.43
C CYS A 216 9.16 0.50 -27.56
N GLY A 217 8.75 1.14 -28.66
CA GLY A 217 8.09 0.54 -29.85
C GLY A 217 8.92 -0.52 -30.59
N CYS A 218 9.79 -1.20 -29.87
CA CYS A 218 10.91 -2.02 -30.26
C CYS A 218 10.63 -3.51 -29.91
N ARG A 219 9.56 -3.81 -29.14
CA ARG A 219 9.23 -5.17 -28.63
C ARG A 219 7.72 -5.49 -28.54
N THR A 220 6.92 -5.14 -29.55
CA THR A 220 5.46 -5.39 -29.58
C THR A 220 4.99 -6.40 -30.63
N SER A 221 5.86 -7.31 -31.06
CA SER A 221 5.55 -8.40 -32.01
C SER A 221 4.72 -9.56 -31.44
N ASP A 222 4.40 -9.57 -30.14
CA ASP A 222 3.93 -10.79 -29.45
C ASP A 222 2.45 -10.77 -29.03
N ILE A 223 1.65 -9.76 -29.41
CA ILE A 223 0.21 -9.75 -29.07
C ILE A 223 -0.52 -10.75 -29.99
N PRO A 224 -1.21 -11.78 -29.45
CA PRO A 224 -1.98 -12.73 -30.25
C PRO A 224 -2.99 -12.05 -31.19
N ALA A 225 -3.16 -12.59 -32.40
CA ALA A 225 -4.08 -12.05 -33.40
C ALA A 225 -5.53 -11.95 -32.88
N GLY A 226 -6.00 -12.97 -32.16
CA GLY A 226 -7.35 -12.98 -31.59
C GLY A 226 -7.65 -11.80 -30.66
N ILE A 227 -6.65 -11.30 -29.92
CA ILE A 227 -6.82 -10.09 -29.08
C ILE A 227 -7.02 -8.86 -29.97
N THR A 228 -6.27 -8.77 -31.07
CA THR A 228 -6.39 -7.64 -32.01
C THR A 228 -7.79 -7.63 -32.65
N GLU A 229 -8.30 -8.79 -33.04
CA GLU A 229 -9.66 -8.95 -33.59
C GLU A 229 -10.75 -8.50 -32.59
N GLU A 230 -10.63 -8.83 -31.31
CA GLU A 230 -11.60 -8.36 -30.29
C GLU A 230 -11.59 -6.84 -30.11
N PHE A 231 -10.42 -6.19 -30.17
CA PHE A 231 -10.36 -4.72 -30.16
C PHE A 231 -10.99 -4.12 -31.42
N GLU A 232 -10.78 -4.72 -32.59
CA GLU A 232 -11.40 -4.27 -33.85
C GLU A 232 -12.94 -4.37 -33.81
N LYS A 233 -13.49 -5.43 -33.21
CA LYS A 233 -14.94 -5.59 -33.01
C LYS A 233 -15.59 -4.44 -32.22
N ILE A 234 -14.82 -3.78 -31.36
CA ILE A 234 -15.30 -2.64 -30.55
C ILE A 234 -14.90 -1.28 -31.13
N GLY A 235 -14.39 -1.25 -32.37
CA GLY A 235 -14.04 -0.02 -33.08
C GLY A 235 -12.70 0.59 -32.66
N PHE A 236 -11.80 -0.23 -32.10
CA PHE A 236 -10.42 0.15 -31.84
C PHE A 236 -9.52 -0.32 -32.98
N SER A 237 -8.43 0.41 -33.21
CA SER A 237 -7.39 0.04 -34.17
C SER A 237 -6.07 -0.14 -33.44
N LYS A 238 -5.23 -1.04 -33.95
CA LYS A 238 -3.89 -1.30 -33.40
C LYS A 238 -2.90 -0.25 -33.93
N GLY A 239 -2.25 0.46 -33.01
CA GLY A 239 -1.07 1.29 -33.26
C GLY A 239 0.22 0.47 -33.11
N THR A 240 1.33 1.16 -32.86
CA THR A 240 2.66 0.52 -32.66
C THR A 240 2.72 -0.31 -31.39
N ASP A 241 2.15 0.19 -30.31
CA ASP A 241 2.29 -0.32 -28.93
C ASP A 241 1.02 -0.17 -28.09
N TYR A 242 -0.07 0.30 -28.70
CA TYR A 242 -1.37 0.49 -28.07
C TYR A 242 -2.51 0.27 -29.04
N PHE A 243 -3.71 0.07 -28.50
CA PHE A 243 -4.96 0.16 -29.23
C PHE A 243 -5.55 1.55 -29.05
N PHE A 244 -6.14 2.12 -30.08
CA PHE A 244 -6.80 3.41 -29.99
C PHE A 244 -8.17 3.37 -30.65
N GLY A 245 -9.11 4.05 -30.04
CA GLY A 245 -10.48 4.11 -30.51
C GLY A 245 -11.19 5.33 -29.96
N LYS A 246 -12.48 5.42 -30.25
CA LYS A 246 -13.34 6.45 -29.68
C LYS A 246 -14.46 5.82 -28.89
N PHE A 247 -14.72 6.37 -27.72
CA PHE A 247 -15.87 6.05 -26.91
C PHE A 247 -16.66 7.31 -26.62
N ASN A 248 -17.96 7.35 -26.95
CA ASN A 248 -18.81 8.56 -26.88
C ASN A 248 -18.15 9.81 -27.52
N GLY A 249 -17.51 9.63 -28.68
CA GLY A 249 -16.80 10.71 -29.40
C GLY A 249 -15.45 11.13 -28.81
N ARG A 250 -15.04 10.56 -27.67
CA ARG A 250 -13.78 10.88 -26.98
C ARG A 250 -12.72 9.84 -27.27
N ASN A 251 -11.48 10.29 -27.48
CA ASN A 251 -10.36 9.40 -27.79
C ASN A 251 -9.98 8.58 -26.54
N VAL A 252 -9.73 7.30 -26.75
CA VAL A 252 -9.23 6.37 -25.72
C VAL A 252 -8.04 5.64 -26.29
N ARG A 253 -7.00 5.43 -25.49
CA ARG A 253 -5.88 4.55 -25.83
C ARG A 253 -5.75 3.45 -24.79
N VAL A 254 -5.43 2.25 -25.21
CA VAL A 254 -5.31 1.07 -24.34
C VAL A 254 -3.97 0.41 -24.60
N TYR A 255 -3.15 0.29 -23.57
CA TYR A 255 -1.89 -0.42 -23.62
C TYR A 255 -2.05 -1.75 -22.90
N LEU A 256 -1.51 -2.80 -23.50
CA LEU A 256 -1.39 -4.12 -22.87
C LEU A 256 0.03 -4.25 -22.33
N ASN A 257 0.15 -4.40 -21.02
CA ASN A 257 1.43 -4.42 -20.32
C ASN A 257 1.72 -5.82 -19.76
N ARG A 258 3.01 -6.16 -19.66
CA ARG A 258 3.44 -7.42 -19.06
C ARG A 258 3.63 -7.27 -17.55
N ASP A 259 3.28 -8.31 -16.79
CA ASP A 259 3.61 -8.42 -15.37
C ASP A 259 5.11 -8.72 -15.17
N ALA A 260 5.56 -8.78 -13.91
CA ALA A 260 6.97 -9.09 -13.58
C ALA A 260 7.43 -10.47 -14.09
N LYS A 261 6.49 -11.36 -14.46
CA LYS A 261 6.76 -12.70 -15.03
C LYS A 261 6.68 -12.69 -16.56
N GLY A 262 6.50 -11.52 -17.20
CA GLY A 262 6.43 -11.38 -18.65
C GLY A 262 5.07 -11.73 -19.28
N ARG A 263 4.02 -11.97 -18.47
CA ARG A 263 2.67 -12.32 -18.96
C ARG A 263 1.87 -11.06 -19.23
N ILE A 264 1.11 -11.02 -20.33
CA ILE A 264 0.21 -9.90 -20.64
C ILE A 264 -1.01 -10.00 -19.68
N ASN A 265 -0.90 -9.42 -18.49
CA ASN A 265 -1.95 -9.43 -17.47
C ASN A 265 -2.25 -8.02 -16.91
N LEU A 266 -1.52 -7.00 -17.37
CA LEU A 266 -1.75 -5.62 -16.98
C LEU A 266 -2.34 -4.85 -18.17
N ILE A 267 -3.24 -3.93 -17.88
CA ILE A 267 -3.85 -3.05 -18.87
C ILE A 267 -3.79 -1.62 -18.37
N THR A 268 -3.48 -0.70 -19.29
CA THR A 268 -3.45 0.73 -19.02
C THR A 268 -4.39 1.43 -19.99
N ILE A 269 -5.46 2.04 -19.48
CA ILE A 269 -6.44 2.78 -20.29
C ILE A 269 -6.19 4.27 -20.08
N HIS A 270 -5.84 4.97 -21.16
CA HIS A 270 -5.59 6.40 -21.24
C HIS A 270 -6.78 7.13 -21.82
N PHE A 271 -7.13 8.24 -21.18
CA PHE A 271 -8.20 9.14 -21.59
C PHE A 271 -7.63 10.55 -21.74
N PRO A 272 -7.07 10.88 -22.92
CA PRO A 272 -6.49 12.17 -23.18
C PRO A 272 -7.56 13.25 -23.39
N ILE A 273 -7.39 14.37 -22.69
CA ILE A 273 -8.23 15.56 -22.74
C ILE A 273 -7.36 16.74 -23.13
N LYS A 274 -7.85 17.55 -24.08
CA LYS A 274 -7.19 18.78 -24.50
C LYS A 274 -7.80 19.96 -23.76
N ALA A 275 -7.00 20.64 -22.95
CA ALA A 275 -7.36 21.91 -22.33
C ALA A 275 -7.07 23.09 -23.28
N SER A 276 -7.59 24.26 -22.95
CA SER A 276 -7.41 25.50 -23.73
C SER A 276 -5.98 26.03 -23.59
N SER A 277 -5.41 25.92 -22.39
CA SER A 277 -4.02 26.29 -22.06
C SER A 277 -3.33 25.21 -21.21
N GLN A 278 -2.03 25.39 -20.96
CA GLN A 278 -1.27 24.50 -20.08
C GLN A 278 -1.66 24.73 -18.61
N GLU A 279 -1.86 26.00 -18.24
CA GLU A 279 -2.27 26.39 -16.88
C GLU A 279 -3.63 25.77 -16.51
N GLU A 280 -4.58 25.74 -17.45
CA GLU A 280 -5.87 25.06 -17.24
C GLU A 280 -5.69 23.55 -17.03
N ALA A 281 -4.80 22.91 -17.79
CA ALA A 281 -4.51 21.48 -17.64
C ALA A 281 -3.89 21.17 -16.26
N GLU A 282 -2.96 22.00 -15.79
CA GLU A 282 -2.31 21.87 -14.48
C GLU A 282 -3.30 22.07 -13.32
N GLU A 283 -4.18 23.06 -13.40
CA GLU A 283 -5.20 23.31 -12.38
C GLU A 283 -6.24 22.18 -12.32
N LEU A 284 -6.72 21.70 -13.48
CA LEU A 284 -7.60 20.54 -13.54
C LEU A 284 -6.92 19.30 -12.97
N ALA A 285 -5.63 19.09 -13.28
CA ALA A 285 -4.87 17.98 -12.74
C ALA A 285 -4.80 18.02 -11.22
N LYS A 286 -4.47 19.18 -10.64
CA LYS A 286 -4.40 19.36 -9.19
C LYS A 286 -5.71 19.00 -8.50
N ARG A 287 -6.85 19.44 -9.04
CA ARG A 287 -8.19 19.11 -8.49
C ARG A 287 -8.51 17.63 -8.63
N LEU A 288 -8.22 17.04 -9.80
CA LEU A 288 -8.52 15.64 -10.07
C LEU A 288 -7.66 14.68 -9.24
N SER A 289 -6.38 15.00 -9.01
CA SER A 289 -5.48 14.18 -8.19
C SER A 289 -5.93 14.08 -6.72
N VAL A 290 -6.75 15.01 -6.23
CA VAL A 290 -7.35 14.93 -4.89
C VAL A 290 -8.57 14.01 -4.88
N LEU A 291 -9.31 13.94 -5.99
CA LEU A 291 -10.56 13.18 -6.10
C LEU A 291 -10.36 11.74 -6.59
N LEU A 292 -9.35 11.52 -7.42
CA LEU A 292 -8.99 10.25 -8.00
C LEU A 292 -7.93 9.58 -7.13
N SER A 293 -8.28 8.46 -6.51
CA SER A 293 -7.34 7.59 -5.80
C SER A 293 -6.81 6.50 -6.73
N SER A 294 -5.72 5.84 -6.33
CA SER A 294 -5.23 4.62 -6.99
C SER A 294 -6.40 3.63 -7.25
N PRO A 295 -6.53 3.04 -8.46
CA PRO A 295 -5.51 2.93 -9.53
C PRO A 295 -5.57 4.02 -10.63
N TYR A 296 -6.16 5.18 -10.35
CA TYR A 296 -6.28 6.28 -11.31
C TYR A 296 -5.11 7.25 -11.17
N TYR A 297 -4.57 7.70 -12.30
CA TYR A 297 -3.43 8.61 -12.38
C TYR A 297 -3.78 9.79 -13.29
N VAL A 298 -3.18 10.94 -12.98
CA VAL A 298 -3.41 12.20 -13.69
C VAL A 298 -2.06 12.75 -14.12
N ASN A 299 -1.84 12.84 -15.43
CA ASN A 299 -0.59 13.35 -16.01
C ASN A 299 -0.86 14.58 -16.88
N VAL A 300 0.07 15.54 -16.87
CA VAL A 300 0.00 16.75 -17.71
C VAL A 300 1.16 16.76 -18.69
N ARG A 301 0.86 17.06 -19.96
CA ARG A 301 1.84 17.26 -21.03
C ARG A 301 1.47 18.45 -21.88
N GLY A 302 1.99 19.62 -21.53
CA GLY A 302 1.57 20.89 -22.12
C GLY A 302 0.07 21.11 -21.91
N ARG A 303 -0.70 21.26 -22.99
CA ARG A 303 -2.17 21.44 -22.92
C ARG A 303 -2.96 20.14 -22.79
N TRP A 304 -2.29 18.99 -22.70
CA TRP A 304 -2.95 17.69 -22.60
C TRP A 304 -2.97 17.22 -21.17
N LEU A 305 -4.16 16.87 -20.70
CA LEU A 305 -4.40 16.16 -19.46
C LEU A 305 -4.70 14.70 -19.81
N ASP A 306 -3.89 13.76 -19.34
CA ASP A 306 -4.08 12.33 -19.56
C ASP A 306 -4.54 11.66 -18.28
N LEU A 307 -5.80 11.19 -18.28
CA LEU A 307 -6.38 10.45 -17.18
C LEU A 307 -6.23 8.98 -17.46
N THR A 308 -5.52 8.29 -16.59
CA THR A 308 -5.11 6.90 -16.81
C THR A 308 -5.64 6.01 -15.71
N VAL A 309 -6.08 4.80 -16.04
CA VAL A 309 -6.19 3.70 -15.07
C VAL A 309 -5.20 2.61 -15.45
N ARG A 310 -4.47 2.08 -14.46
CA ARG A 310 -3.57 0.95 -14.64
C ARG A 310 -3.93 -0.13 -13.64
N SER A 311 -4.28 -1.32 -14.11
CA SER A 311 -4.65 -2.44 -13.23
C SER A 311 -4.42 -3.79 -13.92
N SER A 312 -4.54 -4.87 -13.16
CA SER A 312 -4.62 -6.21 -13.75
C SER A 312 -5.97 -6.43 -14.44
N MET A 313 -5.99 -7.24 -15.48
CA MET A 313 -7.22 -7.58 -16.21
C MET A 313 -8.26 -8.23 -15.29
N ASP A 314 -7.84 -9.17 -14.43
CA ASP A 314 -8.70 -9.82 -13.43
C ASP A 314 -9.40 -8.81 -12.51
N ALA A 315 -8.65 -7.81 -12.01
CA ALA A 315 -9.20 -6.78 -11.13
C ALA A 315 -10.20 -5.84 -11.84
N LEU A 316 -10.13 -5.73 -13.18
CA LEU A 316 -11.11 -5.00 -13.98
C LEU A 316 -12.20 -5.92 -14.56
N GLY A 317 -12.11 -7.23 -14.36
CA GLY A 317 -12.99 -8.24 -14.95
C GLY A 317 -12.91 -8.28 -16.48
N ILE A 318 -11.71 -8.05 -17.03
CA ILE A 318 -11.48 -7.99 -18.48
C ILE A 318 -11.02 -9.36 -18.99
N ASP A 319 -11.72 -9.89 -19.98
CA ASP A 319 -11.24 -10.96 -20.84
C ASP A 319 -10.84 -10.37 -22.20
N LEU A 320 -9.56 -10.51 -22.58
CA LEU A 320 -9.04 -9.99 -23.85
C LEU A 320 -9.57 -10.74 -25.08
N PHE A 321 -10.16 -11.92 -24.88
CA PHE A 321 -10.77 -12.72 -25.94
C PHE A 321 -12.30 -12.55 -26.00
N ASP A 322 -12.85 -11.60 -25.23
CA ASP A 322 -14.26 -11.20 -25.28
C ASP A 322 -14.39 -9.68 -25.45
N SER A 323 -14.70 -9.26 -26.68
CA SER A 323 -14.99 -7.87 -27.03
C SER A 323 -16.06 -7.23 -26.15
N SER A 324 -17.05 -7.98 -25.64
CA SER A 324 -18.08 -7.42 -24.78
C SER A 324 -17.51 -7.03 -23.41
N SER A 325 -16.69 -7.89 -22.82
CA SER A 325 -15.95 -7.63 -21.58
C SER A 325 -15.03 -6.39 -21.72
N LEU A 326 -14.22 -6.34 -22.78
CA LEU A 326 -13.36 -5.20 -23.11
C LEU A 326 -14.14 -3.89 -23.21
N LYS A 327 -15.24 -3.90 -23.96
CA LYS A 327 -16.09 -2.72 -24.16
C LYS A 327 -16.67 -2.22 -22.84
N ILE A 328 -17.22 -3.12 -22.02
CA ILE A 328 -17.81 -2.78 -20.72
C ILE A 328 -16.77 -2.13 -19.79
N ALA A 329 -15.54 -2.65 -19.76
CA ALA A 329 -14.50 -2.10 -18.89
C ALA A 329 -14.05 -0.70 -19.34
N ILE A 330 -13.84 -0.50 -20.64
CA ILE A 330 -13.51 0.81 -21.22
C ILE A 330 -14.65 1.81 -20.98
N GLU A 331 -15.90 1.38 -21.19
CA GLU A 331 -17.11 2.16 -20.92
C GLU A 331 -17.20 2.64 -19.48
N ARG A 332 -17.05 1.71 -18.53
CA ARG A 332 -17.05 2.00 -17.09
C ARG A 332 -15.99 3.03 -16.74
N PHE A 333 -14.77 2.87 -17.27
CA PHE A 333 -13.68 3.82 -17.07
C PHE A 333 -14.03 5.21 -17.61
N VAL A 334 -14.41 5.31 -18.88
CA VAL A 334 -14.73 6.59 -19.55
C VAL A 334 -15.88 7.30 -18.86
N ASN A 335 -16.94 6.58 -18.50
CA ASN A 335 -18.10 7.15 -17.80
C ASN A 335 -17.72 7.66 -16.41
N LYS A 336 -16.95 6.88 -15.64
CA LYS A 336 -16.47 7.29 -14.31
C LYS A 336 -15.62 8.55 -14.39
N ILE A 337 -14.65 8.59 -15.32
CA ILE A 337 -13.83 9.78 -15.57
C ILE A 337 -14.69 10.98 -15.99
N GLY A 338 -15.70 10.76 -16.84
CA GLY A 338 -16.68 11.77 -17.22
C GLY A 338 -17.38 12.42 -16.02
N LEU A 339 -17.77 11.63 -15.02
CA LEU A 339 -18.40 12.13 -13.78
C LEU A 339 -17.44 13.01 -12.98
N TYR A 340 -16.17 12.60 -12.83
CA TYR A 340 -15.18 13.42 -12.11
C TYR A 340 -14.87 14.71 -12.84
N LEU A 341 -14.75 14.68 -14.16
CA LEU A 341 -14.55 15.87 -14.97
C LEU A 341 -15.69 16.87 -14.80
N ASN A 342 -16.94 16.40 -14.75
CA ASN A 342 -18.10 17.26 -14.52
C ASN A 342 -18.09 17.91 -13.12
N LYS A 343 -17.45 17.28 -12.12
CA LYS A 343 -17.31 17.84 -10.77
C LYS A 343 -16.21 18.91 -10.66
N VAL A 344 -15.19 18.85 -11.53
CA VAL A 344 -14.06 19.79 -11.48
C VAL A 344 -14.13 20.89 -12.53
N LYS A 345 -14.97 20.73 -13.56
CA LYS A 345 -15.25 21.75 -14.56
C LYS A 345 -15.91 22.97 -13.89
N ILE A 346 -15.43 24.14 -14.29
CA ILE A 346 -16.02 25.46 -14.05
C ILE A 346 -17.28 25.60 -14.90
#